data_AF-A0A923QAL1-F1
#
_entry.id   AF-A0A923QAL1-F1
#
_cell.length_a   1.000
_cell.length_b   1.000
_cell.length_c   1.000
_cell.angle_alpha   90.00
_cell.angle_beta   90.00
_cell.angle_gamma   90.00
#
_symmetry.space_group_name_H-M   'P 1'
#
loop_
_entity.id
_entity.type
_entity.pdbx_description
1 polymer ?
#
loop_
_entity_poly.entity_id
_entity_poly.type
_entity_poly.pdbx_seq_one_letter_code
_entity_poly.pdbx_strand_id
1 'polypeptide(L)' 'TRASEADVLDAVAREEGLLGASGRVLLRPSGTEALVRVMVEAESAAQAAEVADRLAAVVGR' A
#
# COMPACT_ATOMS: atom_id res chain seq x y z
N THR A 1 -4.79 16.90 6.21
CA THR A 1 -6.06 16.19 6.48
C THR A 1 -5.73 14.74 6.42
N ARG A 2 -5.94 14.02 7.54
CA ARG A 2 -5.62 12.59 7.64
C ARG A 2 -6.39 11.82 6.56
N ALA A 3 -5.72 10.96 5.80
CA ALA A 3 -6.40 10.08 4.85
C ALA A 3 -7.46 9.22 5.56
N SER A 4 -8.64 9.08 4.94
CA SER A 4 -9.68 8.19 5.44
C SER A 4 -9.34 6.73 5.13
N GLU A 5 -9.98 5.80 5.83
CA GLU A 5 -9.84 4.37 5.54
C GLU A 5 -10.26 4.04 4.10
N ALA A 6 -11.30 4.70 3.59
CA ALA A 6 -11.75 4.56 2.21
C ALA A 6 -10.66 5.00 1.21
N ASP A 7 -9.99 6.13 1.45
CA ASP A 7 -8.91 6.60 0.57
C ASP A 7 -7.75 5.60 0.49
N VAL A 8 -7.42 4.96 1.61
CA VAL A 8 -6.36 3.95 1.67
C VAL A 8 -6.79 2.68 0.93
N LEU A 9 -8.01 2.20 1.14
CA LEU A 9 -8.52 1.00 0.48
C LEU A 9 -8.66 1.18 -1.03
N ASP A 10 -9.13 2.36 -1.49
CA ASP A 10 -9.22 2.69 -2.91
C ASP A 10 -7.83 2.74 -3.56
N ALA A 11 -6.84 3.32 -2.85
CA ALA A 11 -5.47 3.32 -3.32
C ALA A 11 -4.89 1.91 -3.42
N VAL A 12 -5.15 1.04 -2.44
CA VAL A 12 -4.74 -0.37 -2.47
C VAL A 12 -5.38 -1.11 -3.65
N ALA A 13 -6.70 -1.03 -3.80
CA ALA A 13 -7.41 -1.71 -4.87
C ALA A 13 -6.91 -1.28 -6.26
N ARG A 14 -6.61 0.00 -6.43
CA ARG A 14 -6.02 0.54 -7.67
C ARG A 14 -4.64 -0.06 -7.95
N GLU A 15 -3.75 -0.09 -6.96
CA GLU A 15 -2.40 -0.63 -7.13
C GLU A 15 -2.40 -2.14 -7.34
N GLU A 16 -3.25 -2.90 -6.63
CA GLU A 16 -3.44 -4.34 -6.87
C GLU A 16 -3.94 -4.61 -8.29
N GLY A 17 -4.84 -3.79 -8.82
CA GLY A 17 -5.27 -3.87 -10.22
C GLY A 17 -4.13 -3.65 -11.22
N LEU A 18 -3.18 -2.75 -10.92
CA LEU A 18 -1.99 -2.49 -11.75
C LEU A 18 -0.95 -3.61 -11.65
N LEU A 19 -0.83 -4.24 -10.48
CA LEU A 19 0.03 -5.40 -10.24
C LEU A 19 -0.49 -6.67 -10.92
N GLY A 20 -1.80 -6.75 -11.17
CA GLY A 20 -2.42 -7.91 -11.81
C GLY A 20 -2.23 -9.20 -10.99
N ALA A 21 -2.13 -10.34 -11.68
CA ALA A 21 -2.05 -11.64 -11.00
C ALA A 21 -0.69 -11.92 -10.32
N SER A 22 0.35 -11.13 -10.63
CA SER A 22 1.73 -11.34 -10.18
C SER A 22 2.13 -10.48 -8.97
N GLY A 23 1.22 -9.65 -8.45
CA GLY A 23 1.49 -8.89 -7.23
C GLY A 23 0.33 -8.84 -6.25
N ARG A 24 0.65 -8.38 -5.04
CA ARG A 24 -0.26 -8.29 -3.90
C ARG A 24 0.10 -7.11 -3.03
N VAL A 25 -0.89 -6.54 -2.35
CA VAL A 25 -0.67 -5.54 -1.31
C VAL A 25 -1.24 -6.05 0.00
N LEU A 26 -0.42 -6.06 1.05
CA LEU A 26 -0.84 -6.45 2.38
C LEU A 26 -0.71 -5.27 3.34
N LEU A 27 -1.83 -4.89 3.94
CA LEU A 27 -1.87 -3.92 5.03
C LEU A 27 -1.89 -4.65 6.36
N ARG A 28 -1.02 -4.24 7.29
CA ARG A 28 -1.01 -4.76 8.66
C ARG A 28 -0.97 -3.61 9.66
N PRO A 29 -1.89 -3.53 10.64
CA PRO A 29 -1.75 -2.58 11.73
C PRO A 29 -0.49 -2.90 12.55
N SER A 30 0.24 -1.88 12.99
CA SER A 30 1.29 -2.08 13.98
C SER A 30 0.67 -2.38 15.35
N GLY A 31 1.19 -3.38 16.05
CA GLY A 31 0.73 -3.75 17.39
C GLY A 31 1.35 -2.91 18.52
N THR A 32 2.34 -2.09 18.20
CA THR A 32 3.15 -1.36 19.19
C THR A 32 3.27 0.14 18.89
N GLU A 33 2.76 0.58 17.74
CA GLU A 33 2.89 1.96 17.26
C GLU A 33 1.58 2.38 16.57
N ALA A 34 1.28 3.67 16.55
CA ALA A 34 0.07 4.21 15.89
C ALA A 34 0.26 4.35 14.36
N LEU A 35 0.63 3.26 13.68
CA LEU A 35 0.90 3.24 12.24
C LEU A 35 0.43 1.94 11.57
N VAL A 36 0.29 1.98 10.24
CA VAL A 36 -0.02 0.83 9.38
C VAL A 36 1.24 0.48 8.57
N ARG A 37 1.55 -0.81 8.47
CA ARG A 37 2.62 -1.34 7.61
C ARG A 37 2.03 -1.77 6.28
N VAL A 38 2.70 -1.38 5.20
CA VAL A 38 2.37 -1.75 3.82
C VAL A 38 3.45 -2.72 3.33
N MET A 39 3.04 -3.88 2.84
CA MET A 39 3.92 -4.83 2.15
C MET A 39 3.43 -5.01 0.73
N VAL A 40 4.35 -5.04 -0.23
CA VAL A 40 4.04 -5.19 -1.66
C VAL A 40 4.83 -6.34 -2.25
N GLU A 41 4.15 -7.25 -2.91
CA GLU A 41 4.72 -8.26 -3.80
C GLU A 41 4.53 -7.80 -5.24
N ALA A 42 5.57 -7.90 -6.08
CA ALA A 42 5.53 -7.54 -7.49
C ALA A 42 6.59 -8.36 -8.28
N GLU A 43 6.53 -8.32 -9.60
CA GLU A 43 7.48 -9.02 -10.48
C GLU A 43 8.91 -8.52 -10.34
N SER A 44 9.10 -7.26 -9.93
CA SER A 44 10.41 -6.69 -9.67
C SER A 44 10.43 -5.91 -8.36
N ALA A 45 11.60 -5.87 -7.73
CA ALA A 45 11.83 -5.07 -6.52
C ALA A 45 11.60 -3.57 -6.77
N ALA A 46 11.92 -3.07 -7.96
CA ALA A 46 11.68 -1.68 -8.35
C ALA A 46 10.17 -1.37 -8.36
N GLN A 47 9.36 -2.22 -9.00
CA GLN A 47 7.91 -2.05 -9.03
C GLN A 47 7.30 -2.14 -7.61
N ALA A 48 7.76 -3.09 -6.80
CA ALA A 48 7.30 -3.22 -5.41
C ALA A 48 7.61 -1.95 -4.60
N ALA A 49 8.81 -1.40 -4.75
CA ALA A 49 9.23 -0.16 -4.08
C ALA A 49 8.38 1.05 -4.54
N GLU A 50 8.18 1.22 -5.85
CA GLU A 50 7.37 2.31 -6.38
C GLU A 50 5.91 2.26 -5.91
N VAL A 51 5.31 1.07 -5.87
CA VAL A 51 3.95 0.88 -5.33
C VAL A 51 3.91 1.19 -3.84
N ALA A 52 4.89 0.71 -3.07
CA ALA A 52 4.98 0.96 -1.63
C ALA A 52 5.10 2.46 -1.33
N ASP A 53 5.92 3.19 -2.09
CA ASP A 53 6.09 4.64 -1.96
C ASP A 53 4.79 5.39 -2.28
N ARG A 54 4.09 5.01 -3.35
CA ARG A 54 2.79 5.60 -3.70
C ARG A 54 1.74 5.37 -2.61
N LEU A 55 1.67 4.17 -2.04
CA LEU A 55 0.75 3.85 -0.96
C LEU A 55 1.12 4.56 0.34
N ALA A 56 2.41 4.63 0.68
CA ALA A 56 2.89 5.37 1.85
C ALA A 56 2.56 6.87 1.74
N ALA A 57 2.62 7.45 0.53
CA ALA A 57 2.23 8.84 0.29
C ALA A 57 0.72 9.11 0.45
N VAL A 58 -0.13 8.08 0.46
CA VAL A 58 -1.55 8.18 0.82
C VAL A 58 -1.72 8.11 2.32
N VAL A 59 -1.05 7.17 2.99
CA VAL A 59 -1.15 6.96 4.45
C VAL A 59 -0.47 8.06 5.27
N GLY A 60 0.63 8.63 4.76
CA GLY A 60 1.43 9.67 5.43
C GLY A 60 0.86 11.08 5.40
N ARG A 61 -0.37 11.28 4.93
CA ARG A 61 -1.10 12.56 4.91
C ARG A 61 -2.17 12.64 5.99
#